data_AF-A0A3Y0E1L2-F1
#
_entry.id   AF-A0A3Y0E1L2-F1
#
_cell.length_a   1.000
_cell.length_b   1.000
_cell.length_c   1.000
_cell.angle_alpha   90.00
_cell.angle_beta   90.00
_cell.angle_gamma   90.00
#
_symmetry.space_group_name_H-M   'P 1'
#
loop_
_entity.id
_entity.type
_entity.pdbx_description
1 polymer ?
#
loop_
_entity_poly.entity_id
_entity_poly.type
_entity_poly.pdbx_seq_one_letter_code
_entity_poly.pdbx_strand_id
1 'polypeptide(L)' 'MLSFDTKAALELISHSAGGFSYDTLARALISDKKAQPSQHLLSDCREFCESLESQGIIQRCASCREVQDVYYEYRAH' A
#
# COMPACT_ATOMS: atom_id res chain seq x y z
N MET A 1 13.43 12.77 10.02
CA MET A 1 12.87 11.75 9.11
C MET A 1 11.42 12.15 8.85
N LEU A 2 11.01 12.28 7.59
CA LEU A 2 9.59 12.38 7.27
C LEU A 2 8.99 11.00 7.53
N SER A 3 8.28 10.86 8.64
CA SER A 3 7.63 9.61 9.00
C SER A 3 6.59 9.25 7.93
N PHE A 4 6.53 7.97 7.57
CA PHE A 4 5.52 7.43 6.67
C PHE A 4 4.10 7.76 7.20
N ASP A 5 3.31 8.48 6.41
CA ASP A 5 1.96 8.88 6.80
C ASP A 5 0.96 7.74 6.53
N THR A 6 0.80 6.90 7.55
CA THR A 6 -0.14 5.76 7.55
C THR A 6 -1.59 6.18 7.31
N LYS A 7 -2.00 7.40 7.70
CA LYS A 7 -3.36 7.89 7.46
C LYS A 7 -3.57 8.20 6.00
N ALA A 8 -2.64 8.94 5.39
CA ALA A 8 -2.69 9.22 3.96
C ALA A 8 -2.66 7.93 3.12
N ALA A 9 -1.84 6.96 3.53
CA ALA A 9 -1.78 5.66 2.86
C ALA A 9 -3.12 4.90 2.96
N LEU A 10 -3.76 4.91 4.13
CA LEU A 10 -5.07 4.28 4.32
C LEU A 10 -6.17 4.97 3.50
N GLU A 11 -6.19 6.31 3.46
CA GLU A 11 -7.15 7.06 2.62
C GLU A 11 -7.03 6.66 1.15
N LEU A 12 -5.81 6.58 0.62
CA LEU A 12 -5.56 6.16 -0.76
C LEU A 12 -6.03 4.72 -1.03
N ILE A 13 -5.75 3.80 -0.10
CA ILE A 13 -6.19 2.40 -0.18
C ILE A 13 -7.72 2.30 -0.15
N SER A 14 -8.38 3.05 0.74
CA SER A 14 -9.83 3.03 0.89
C SER A 14 -10.58 3.55 -0.34
N HIS A 15 -9.94 4.44 -1.11
CA HIS A 15 -10.46 4.97 -2.36
C HIS A 15 -10.07 4.13 -3.58
N SER A 16 -9.25 3.09 -3.39
CA SER A 16 -8.88 2.17 -4.48
C SER A 16 -10.08 1.32 -4.85
N ALA A 17 -10.71 1.63 -5.99
CA ALA A 17 -11.86 0.89 -6.52
C ALA A 17 -11.49 -0.50 -7.10
N GLY A 18 -10.27 -1.00 -6.83
CA GLY A 18 -9.76 -2.29 -7.30
C GLY A 18 -8.46 -2.69 -6.60
N GLY A 19 -7.87 -3.80 -7.07
CA GLY A 19 -6.60 -4.30 -6.57
C GLY A 19 -5.45 -3.31 -6.78
N PHE A 20 -4.61 -3.13 -5.77
CA PHE A 20 -3.47 -2.22 -5.77
C PHE A 20 -2.20 -2.94 -5.29
N SER A 21 -1.03 -2.49 -5.73
CA SER A 21 0.26 -2.98 -5.22
C SER A 21 0.89 -1.94 -4.29
N TYR A 22 1.85 -2.37 -3.45
CA TYR A 22 2.61 -1.43 -2.62
C TYR A 22 3.43 -0.42 -3.45
N ASP A 23 3.80 -0.76 -4.69
CA ASP A 23 4.41 0.19 -5.65
C ASP A 23 3.40 1.27 -6.09
N THR A 24 2.16 0.86 -6.39
CA THR A 24 1.08 1.81 -6.74
C THR A 24 0.79 2.75 -5.58
N LEU A 25 0.76 2.23 -4.34
CA LEU A 25 0.60 3.03 -3.14
C LEU A 25 1.75 4.04 -2.96
N ALA A 26 3.00 3.60 -3.11
CA ALA A 26 4.16 4.48 -3.01
C ALA A 26 4.11 5.61 -4.04
N ARG A 27 3.75 5.30 -5.29
CA ARG A 27 3.58 6.30 -6.35
C ARG A 27 2.46 7.28 -6.04
N ALA A 28 1.32 6.79 -5.54
CA ALA A 28 0.20 7.63 -5.16
C ALA A 28 0.59 8.59 -4.01
N LEU A 29 1.31 8.11 -3.00
CA LEU A 29 1.83 8.93 -1.91
C LEU A 29 2.82 10.01 -2.39
N ILE A 30 3.71 9.69 -3.34
CA ILE A 30 4.61 10.66 -3.96
C ILE A 30 3.82 11.69 -4.77
N SER A 31 2.87 11.23 -5.57
CA SER A 31 2.03 12.08 -6.44
C SER A 31 1.20 13.07 -5.63
N ASP A 32 0.67 12.63 -4.48
CA ASP A 32 -0.13 13.46 -3.57
C ASP A 32 0.75 14.35 -2.66
N LYS A 33 2.09 14.33 -2.86
CA LYS A 33 3.09 15.02 -2.03
C LYS A 33 3.02 14.63 -0.55
N LYS A 34 2.46 13.46 -0.25
CA LYS A 34 2.35 12.86 1.09
C LYS A 34 3.60 12.08 1.49
N ALA A 35 4.43 11.71 0.52
CA ALA A 35 5.74 11.09 0.73
C ALA A 35 6.80 11.63 -0.23
N GLN A 36 8.08 11.51 0.16
CA GLN A 36 9.21 11.75 -0.74
C GLN A 36 9.73 10.42 -1.31
N PRO A 37 10.12 10.39 -2.59
CA PRO A 37 10.74 9.21 -3.17
C PRO A 37 12.04 8.91 -2.42
N SER A 38 12.07 7.77 -1.75
CA SER A 38 13.23 7.26 -1.03
C SER A 38 13.29 5.75 -1.16
N GLN A 39 14.48 5.17 -0.98
CA GLN A 39 14.63 3.71 -0.99
C GLN A 39 13.82 3.02 0.11
N HIS A 40 13.52 3.74 1.19
CA HIS A 40 12.74 3.21 2.32
C HIS A 40 11.23 3.23 2.07
N LEU A 41 10.72 4.15 1.22
CA LEU A 41 9.28 4.30 1.00
C LEU A 41 8.61 3.02 0.51
N LEU A 42 9.25 2.27 -0.39
CA LEU A 42 8.70 1.00 -0.88
C LEU A 42 8.66 -0.07 0.22
N SER A 43 9.69 -0.13 1.07
CA SER A 43 9.72 -1.02 2.23
C SER A 43 8.64 -0.63 3.24
N ASP A 44 8.50 0.67 3.55
CA ASP A 44 7.47 1.18 4.46
C ASP A 44 6.07 0.89 3.93
N CYS A 45 5.81 1.09 2.63
CA CYS A 45 4.54 0.75 1.99
C CYS A 45 4.25 -0.75 2.06
N ARG A 46 5.27 -1.59 1.89
CA ARG A 46 5.14 -3.04 1.98
C ARG A 46 4.81 -3.48 3.39
N GLU A 47 5.57 -3.04 4.39
CA GLU A 47 5.33 -3.36 5.81
C GLU A 47 3.95 -2.86 6.26
N PHE A 48 3.54 -1.69 5.76
CA PHE A 48 2.20 -1.16 6.00
C PHE A 48 1.11 -2.05 5.41
N CYS A 49 1.24 -2.50 4.15
CA CYS A 49 0.29 -3.42 3.54
C CYS A 49 0.23 -4.76 4.29
N GLU A 50 1.37 -5.31 4.72
CA GLU A 50 1.43 -6.54 5.54
C GLU A 50 0.71 -6.36 6.89
N SER A 51 0.86 -5.20 7.53
CA SER A 51 0.15 -4.85 8.76
C SER A 51 -1.37 -4.75 8.55
N LEU A 52 -1.82 -4.11 7.47
CA LEU A 52 -3.24 -4.02 7.12
C LEU A 52 -3.84 -5.38 6.77
N GLU A 53 -3.07 -6.24 6.11
CA GLU A 53 -3.47 -7.62 5.81
C GLU A 53 -3.65 -8.42 7.11
N SER A 54 -2.70 -8.32 8.04
CA SER A 54 -2.80 -8.95 9.36
C SER A 54 -4.00 -8.45 10.17
N GLN A 55 -4.46 -7.22 9.93
CA GLN A 55 -5.66 -6.64 10.54
C GLN A 55 -6.95 -7.00 9.81
N GLY A 56 -6.87 -7.66 8.64
CA GLY A 56 -8.01 -8.01 7.81
C GLY A 56 -8.63 -6.82 7.04
N ILE A 57 -7.96 -5.67 7.01
CA ILE A 57 -8.42 -4.45 6.32
C ILE A 57 -8.24 -4.60 4.80
N ILE A 58 -7.14 -5.23 4.40
CA ILE A 58 -6.88 -5.57 3.00
C ILE A 58 -6.64 -7.07 2.90
N GLN A 59 -6.85 -7.62 1.72
CA GLN A 59 -6.55 -9.02 1.44
C GLN A 59 -5.59 -9.10 0.27
N ARG A 60 -4.51 -9.88 0.41
CA ARG A 60 -3.69 -10.25 -0.74
C ARG A 60 -4.52 -11.10 -1.70
N CYS A 61 -4.61 -10.67 -2.95
CA CYS A 61 -5.20 -11.46 -4.02
C CYS A 61 -4.24 -12.63 -4.34
N ALA A 62 -4.73 -13.88 -4.29
CA ALA A 62 -3.84 -15.05 -4.27
C ALA A 62 -3.25 -15.42 -5.65
N SER A 63 -2.02 -15.93 -5.59
CA SER A 63 -1.26 -16.66 -6.64
C SER A 63 -0.54 -15.84 -7.71
N CYS A 64 0.08 -14.74 -7.31
CA CYS A 64 1.06 -14.10 -8.18
C CYS A 64 2.35 -14.92 -8.20
N ARG A 65 2.81 -15.33 -9.38
CA ARG A 65 4.03 -16.14 -9.55
C ARG A 65 5.27 -15.41 -9.06
N GLU A 66 5.25 -14.08 -9.12
CA GLU A 66 6.35 -13.20 -8.75
C GLU A 66 5.92 -12.34 -7.55
N VAL A 67 6.85 -12.07 -6.62
CA VAL A 67 6.62 -11.19 -5.46
C VAL A 67 6.28 -9.76 -5.88
N GLN A 68 6.72 -9.35 -7.07
CA GLN A 68 6.47 -8.04 -7.67
C GLN A 68 5.03 -7.87 -8.15
N ASP A 69 4.36 -8.99 -8.44
CA ASP A 69 2.98 -9.01 -8.91
C ASP A 69 1.99 -9.06 -7.74
N VAL A 70 2.43 -8.94 -6.48
CA VAL A 70 1.50 -8.99 -5.35
C VAL A 70 0.54 -7.80 -5.39
N TYR A 71 -0.75 -8.10 -5.50
CA TYR A 71 -1.84 -7.15 -5.37
C TYR A 71 -2.64 -7.38 -4.10
N TYR A 72 -3.10 -6.30 -3.51
CA TYR A 72 -3.99 -6.25 -2.37
C TYR A 72 -5.32 -5.66 -2.81
N GLU A 73 -6.41 -6.18 -2.27
CA GLU A 73 -7.73 -5.60 -2.42
C GLU A 73 -8.21 -5.06 -1.09
N TYR A 74 -8.76 -3.85 -1.09
CA TYR A 74 -9.39 -3.30 0.10
C TYR A 74 -10.66 -4.07 0.41
N ARG A 75 -10.76 -4.61 1.63
CA ARG A 75 -12.00 -5.21 2.10
C ARG A 75 -12.82 -4.12 2.79
N ALA A 76 -13.79 -3.58 2.07
CA ALA A 76 -14.85 -2.80 2.69
C ALA A 76 -15.62 -3.74 3.64
N HIS A 77 -15.60 -3.40 4.92
CA HIS A 77 -16.21 -4.19 5.98
C HIS A 77 -17.74 -4.10 5.97
#